data_AF-A0A834CUD5-F1
#
_entry.id   AF-A0A834CUD5-F1
#
_cell.length_a   1.000
_cell.length_b   1.000
_cell.length_c   1.000
_cell.angle_alpha   90.00
_cell.angle_beta   90.00
_cell.angle_gamma   90.00
#
_symmetry.space_group_name_H-M   'P 1'
#
loop_
_entity.id
_entity.type
_entity.pdbx_description
1 polymer ?
#
loop_
_entity_poly.entity_id
_entity_poly.type
_entity_poly.pdbx_seq_one_letter_code
_entity_poly.pdbx_strand_id
1 'polypeptide(L)'
;MKQGNHMAAEVVYQKAQLIDPDANKACNLCLCLIKQTRYTDARMVLEDVLQGKLSGSSDSKSRKRAEELLQELLQYQSHLSSSSLSSIFSIEDDFKEGVEQLVNQRAPIRSRRLPIFEEISPFRNQLAC
;
A
#
# COMPACT_ATOMS: atom_id res chain seq x y z
N MET A 1 30.78 7.77 -4.44
CA MET A 1 29.47 8.44 -4.59
C MET A 1 29.29 9.38 -3.41
N LYS A 2 29.08 10.68 -3.62
CA LYS A 2 28.83 11.61 -2.51
C LYS A 2 27.46 11.30 -1.90
N GLN A 3 27.42 11.08 -0.60
CA GLN A 3 26.19 10.78 0.16
C GLN A 3 25.21 11.94 0.01
N GLY A 4 23.97 11.66 -0.37
CA GLY A 4 22.85 12.59 -0.12
C GLY A 4 21.92 12.93 -1.27
N ASN A 5 22.25 12.64 -2.54
CA ASN A 5 21.33 12.97 -3.65
C ASN A 5 21.00 11.76 -4.54
N HIS A 6 20.12 10.90 -4.04
CA HIS A 6 19.58 9.76 -4.80
C HIS A 6 18.73 10.19 -5.99
N MET A 7 18.08 11.37 -5.95
CA MET A 7 17.32 11.93 -7.07
C MET A 7 18.23 12.29 -8.24
N ALA A 8 19.32 13.01 -7.98
CA ALA A 8 20.28 13.36 -9.01
C ALA A 8 21.00 12.12 -9.56
N ALA A 9 21.34 11.17 -8.69
CA ALA A 9 21.95 9.91 -9.09
C ALA A 9 21.02 9.08 -9.99
N GLU A 10 19.72 9.03 -9.69
CA GLU A 10 18.74 8.37 -10.54
C GLU A 10 18.77 8.92 -11.97
N VAL A 11 18.73 10.24 -12.15
CA VAL A 11 18.75 10.86 -13.48
C VAL A 11 20.03 10.50 -14.23
N VAL A 12 21.17 10.48 -13.55
CA VAL A 12 22.45 10.07 -14.16
C VAL A 12 22.40 8.61 -14.59
N TYR A 13 21.90 7.71 -13.74
CA TYR A 13 21.80 6.29 -14.08
C TYR A 13 20.77 6.01 -15.17
N GLN A 14 19.64 6.71 -15.20
CA GLN A 14 18.67 6.61 -16.29
C GLN A 14 19.31 7.03 -17.62
N LYS A 15 20.02 8.16 -17.65
CA LYS A 15 20.74 8.61 -18.85
C LYS A 15 21.81 7.61 -19.28
N ALA A 16 22.55 7.05 -18.32
CA ALA A 16 23.58 6.05 -18.61
C ALA A 16 22.96 4.75 -19.16
N GLN A 17 21.81 4.33 -18.65
CA GLN A 17 21.08 3.15 -19.12
C GLN A 17 20.56 3.32 -20.55
N LEU A 18 20.21 4.54 -20.97
CA LEU A 18 19.79 4.84 -22.35
C LEU A 18 20.93 4.74 -23.36
N ILE A 19 22.16 5.02 -22.93
CA ILE A 19 23.35 5.00 -23.79
C ILE A 19 23.90 3.58 -23.90
N ASP A 20 24.06 2.92 -22.76
CA ASP A 20 24.66 1.59 -22.68
C ASP A 20 24.00 0.83 -21.51
N PRO A 21 22.94 0.05 -21.79
CA PRO A 21 22.23 -0.70 -20.77
C PRO A 21 23.10 -1.83 -20.21
N ASP A 22 23.37 -1.79 -18.90
CA ASP A 22 24.06 -2.87 -18.20
C ASP A 22 23.45 -3.17 -16.83
N ALA A 23 23.71 -4.39 -16.34
CA ALA A 23 23.18 -4.89 -15.08
C ALA A 23 23.69 -4.13 -13.84
N ASN A 24 24.93 -3.64 -13.86
CA ASN A 24 25.51 -2.89 -12.74
C ASN A 24 24.90 -1.48 -12.64
N LYS A 25 24.74 -0.76 -13.75
CA LYS A 25 24.00 0.51 -13.81
C LYS A 25 22.55 0.32 -13.36
N ALA A 26 21.88 -0.74 -13.82
CA ALA A 26 20.52 -1.07 -13.38
C ALA A 26 20.43 -1.36 -11.87
N CYS A 27 21.34 -2.13 -11.29
CA CYS A 27 21.41 -2.36 -9.85
C CYS A 27 21.63 -1.05 -9.06
N ASN A 28 22.46 -0.14 -9.57
CA ASN A 28 22.67 1.17 -8.94
C ASN A 28 21.46 2.10 -9.06
N LEU A 29 20.73 2.04 -10.19
CA LEU A 29 19.46 2.72 -10.37
C LEU A 29 18.41 2.21 -9.36
N CYS A 30 18.31 0.88 -9.23
CA CYS A 30 17.43 0.24 -8.24
C CYS A 30 17.73 0.71 -6.82
N LEU A 31 19.00 0.78 -6.42
CA LEU A 31 19.38 1.30 -5.11
C LEU A 31 18.90 2.74 -4.89
N CYS A 32 18.99 3.60 -5.91
CA CYS A 32 18.48 4.97 -5.83
C CYS A 32 16.97 5.00 -5.64
N LEU A 33 16.23 4.16 -6.36
CA LEU A 33 14.77 4.04 -6.26
C LEU A 33 14.31 3.53 -4.89
N ILE A 34 15.00 2.53 -4.34
CA ILE A 34 14.74 2.00 -2.98
C ILE A 34 14.91 3.10 -1.93
N LYS A 35 15.99 3.91 -2.01
CA LYS A 35 16.23 5.02 -1.08
C LYS A 35 15.22 6.17 -1.23
N GLN A 36 14.49 6.22 -2.34
CA GLN A 36 13.37 7.13 -2.56
C GLN A 36 12.00 6.50 -2.25
N THR A 37 11.95 5.30 -1.67
CA THR A 37 10.71 4.54 -1.38
C THR A 37 9.88 4.17 -2.63
N ARG A 38 10.48 4.22 -3.83
CA ARG A 38 9.85 3.86 -5.11
C ARG A 38 10.03 2.37 -5.41
N TYR A 39 9.42 1.53 -4.58
CA TYR A 39 9.64 0.08 -4.61
C TYR A 39 9.12 -0.61 -5.88
N THR A 40 8.02 -0.13 -6.46
CA THR A 40 7.47 -0.69 -7.71
C THR A 40 8.46 -0.55 -8.86
N ASP A 41 9.05 0.63 -9.01
CA ASP A 41 9.99 0.94 -10.07
C ASP A 41 11.31 0.18 -9.87
N ALA A 42 11.78 0.11 -8.62
CA ALA A 42 12.95 -0.67 -8.25
C ALA A 42 12.79 -2.16 -8.62
N ARG A 43 11.60 -2.73 -8.36
CA ARG A 43 11.29 -4.12 -8.69
C ARG A 43 11.34 -4.39 -10.19
N MET A 44 10.74 -3.52 -11.01
CA MET A 44 10.77 -3.67 -12.47
C MET A 44 12.21 -3.69 -13.01
N VAL A 45 13.07 -2.79 -12.50
CA VAL A 45 14.48 -2.74 -12.89
C VAL A 45 15.23 -4.02 -12.49
N LEU A 46 14.96 -4.56 -11.30
CA LEU A 46 15.57 -5.82 -10.85
C LEU A 46 15.09 -7.02 -11.67
N GLU A 47 13.82 -7.06 -12.06
CA GLU A 47 13.27 -8.14 -12.89
C GLU A 47 13.98 -8.21 -14.25
N ASP A 48 14.29 -7.06 -14.87
CA ASP A 48 15.07 -7.02 -16.11
C ASP A 48 16.49 -7.55 -15.94
N VAL A 49 17.14 -7.28 -14.80
CA VAL A 49 18.42 -7.89 -14.46
C VAL A 49 18.24 -9.40 -14.27
N LEU A 50 17.34 -9.86 -13.42
CA LEU A 50 17.18 -11.28 -13.09
C LEU A 50 16.76 -12.13 -14.30
N GLN A 51 16.00 -11.56 -15.24
CA GLN A 51 15.60 -12.22 -16.49
C GLN A 51 16.71 -12.25 -17.56
N GLY A 52 17.88 -11.68 -17.28
CA GLY A 52 19.00 -11.70 -18.22
C GLY A 52 18.87 -10.74 -19.39
N LYS A 53 17.99 -9.74 -19.31
CA LYS A 53 17.73 -8.81 -20.43
C LYS A 53 18.84 -7.78 -20.65
N LEU A 54 19.68 -7.58 -19.64
CA LEU A 54 20.74 -6.58 -19.65
C LEU A 54 22.12 -7.22 -19.80
N SER A 55 23.00 -6.53 -20.52
CA SER A 55 24.42 -6.88 -20.61
C SER A 55 25.03 -7.05 -19.22
N GLY A 56 25.81 -8.12 -19.02
CA GLY A 56 26.45 -8.42 -17.73
C GLY A 56 25.51 -8.99 -16.66
N SER A 57 24.24 -9.30 -16.99
CA SER A 57 23.33 -9.98 -16.07
C SER A 57 23.73 -11.43 -15.79
N SER A 58 24.33 -12.10 -16.78
CA SER A 58 24.86 -13.46 -16.63
C SER A 58 25.96 -13.56 -15.57
N ASP A 59 26.58 -12.44 -15.20
CA ASP A 59 27.65 -12.42 -14.21
C ASP A 59 27.10 -12.76 -12.83
N SER A 60 27.74 -13.71 -12.15
CA SER A 60 27.35 -14.16 -10.82
C SER A 60 27.29 -13.02 -9.81
N LYS A 61 28.18 -12.03 -9.94
CA LYS A 61 28.22 -10.84 -9.09
C LYS A 61 26.99 -9.95 -9.29
N SER A 62 26.63 -9.66 -10.53
CA SER A 62 25.48 -8.83 -10.88
C SER A 62 24.17 -9.46 -10.40
N ARG A 63 24.02 -10.77 -10.62
CA ARG A 63 22.84 -11.51 -10.19
C ARG A 63 22.69 -11.58 -8.67
N LYS A 64 23.79 -11.90 -7.96
CA LYS A 64 23.82 -11.89 -6.50
C LYS A 64 23.44 -10.51 -5.95
N ARG A 65 23.96 -9.44 -6.57
CA ARG A 65 23.62 -8.08 -6.17
C ARG A 65 22.14 -7.75 -6.37
N ALA A 66 21.55 -8.21 -7.49
CA ALA A 66 20.14 -8.04 -7.76
C ALA A 66 19.26 -8.80 -6.74
N GLU A 67 19.65 -10.02 -6.38
CA GLU A 67 18.98 -10.83 -5.34
C GLU A 67 19.03 -10.16 -3.96
N GLU A 68 20.19 -9.63 -3.55
CA GLU A 68 20.34 -8.87 -2.29
C GLU A 68 19.42 -7.65 -2.25
N LEU A 69 19.36 -6.88 -3.35
CA LEU A 69 18.49 -5.71 -3.46
C LEU A 69 17.00 -6.09 -3.45
N LEU A 70 16.64 -7.22 -4.05
CA LEU A 70 15.28 -7.74 -4.01
C LEU A 70 14.88 -8.13 -2.57
N GLN A 71 15.79 -8.75 -1.82
CA GLN A 71 15.55 -9.07 -0.42
C GLN A 71 15.40 -7.79 0.43
N GLU A 72 16.23 -6.78 0.21
CA GLU A 72 16.11 -5.47 0.89
C GLU A 72 14.73 -4.83 0.61
N LEU A 73 14.28 -4.87 -0.65
CA LEU A 73 12.98 -4.36 -1.08
C LEU A 73 11.82 -5.07 -0.37
N LEU A 74 11.85 -6.41 -0.31
CA LEU A 74 10.83 -7.22 0.37
C LEU A 74 10.79 -6.91 1.88
N GLN A 75 11.94 -6.66 2.50
CA GLN A 75 12.00 -6.29 3.91
C GLN A 75 11.35 -4.91 4.16
N TYR A 76 11.62 -3.91 3.31
CA TYR A 76 10.91 -2.62 3.46
C TYR A 76 9.40 -2.78 3.27
N GLN A 77 8.97 -3.55 2.27
CA GLN A 77 7.55 -3.76 2.01
C GLN A 77 6.84 -4.48 3.18
N SER A 78 7.49 -5.43 3.84
CA SER A 78 6.93 -6.11 5.01
C SER A 78 6.81 -5.17 6.22
N HIS A 79 7.80 -4.30 6.46
CA HIS A 79 7.72 -3.28 7.51
C HIS A 79 6.60 -2.27 7.26
N LEU A 80 6.41 -1.81 6.01
CA LEU A 80 5.28 -0.94 5.67
C LEU A 80 3.93 -1.65 5.85
N SER A 81 3.83 -2.93 5.47
CA SER A 81 2.60 -3.71 5.61
C SER A 81 2.25 -3.96 7.08
N SER A 82 3.24 -4.29 7.91
CA SER A 82 3.06 -4.46 9.36
C SER A 82 2.68 -3.14 10.05
N SER A 83 3.34 -2.03 9.68
CA SER A 83 2.99 -0.71 10.22
C SER A 83 1.59 -0.27 9.79
N SER A 84 1.23 -0.43 8.51
CA SER A 84 -0.10 -0.08 8.00
C SER A 84 -1.20 -0.92 8.66
N LEU A 85 -0.96 -2.22 8.87
CA LEU A 85 -1.90 -3.06 9.61
C LEU A 85 -2.01 -2.64 11.07
N SER A 86 -0.90 -2.36 11.75
CA SER A 86 -0.94 -1.84 13.13
C SER A 86 -1.71 -0.52 13.23
N SER A 87 -1.55 0.39 12.26
CA SER A 87 -2.31 1.64 12.19
C SER A 87 -3.78 1.42 11.88
N ILE A 88 -4.13 0.45 11.03
CA ILE A 88 -5.51 0.06 10.75
C ILE A 88 -6.17 -0.56 11.99
N PHE A 89 -5.50 -1.49 12.67
CA PHE A 89 -6.00 -2.11 13.89
C PHE A 89 -6.16 -1.10 15.04
N SER A 90 -5.26 -0.11 15.15
CA SER A 90 -5.43 0.99 16.12
C SER A 90 -6.59 1.94 15.78
N ILE A 91 -6.90 2.14 14.50
CA ILE A 91 -8.05 2.98 14.08
C ILE A 91 -9.37 2.23 14.28
N GLU A 92 -9.40 0.91 14.08
CA GLU A 92 -10.63 0.11 14.26
C GLU A 92 -11.10 0.06 15.72
N ASP A 93 -10.19 -0.04 16.70
CA ASP A 93 -10.58 -0.04 18.13
C ASP A 93 -11.21 1.31 18.55
N ASP A 94 -10.59 2.43 18.16
CA ASP A 94 -11.08 3.78 18.49
C ASP A 94 -12.40 4.11 17.74
N PHE A 95 -12.53 3.63 16.50
CA PHE A 95 -13.74 3.79 15.69
C PHE A 95 -14.90 2.93 16.22
N LYS A 96 -14.62 1.70 16.67
CA LYS A 96 -15.62 0.77 17.20
C LYS A 96 -16.21 1.29 18.52
N GLU A 97 -15.38 1.84 19.40
CA GLU A 97 -15.82 2.52 20.62
C GLU A 97 -16.74 3.72 20.30
N GLY A 98 -16.36 4.55 19.30
CA GLY A 98 -17.17 5.70 18.86
C GLY A 98 -18.51 5.31 18.25
N VAL A 99 -18.57 4.22 17.48
CA VAL A 99 -19.83 3.70 16.91
C VAL A 99 -20.72 3.13 18.00
N GLU A 100 -20.17 2.39 18.96
CA GLU A 100 -20.91 1.80 20.07
C GLU A 100 -21.49 2.88 21.01
N GLN A 101 -20.73 3.95 21.26
CA GLN A 101 -21.21 5.12 22.00
C GLN A 101 -22.34 5.86 21.26
N LEU A 102 -22.28 5.95 19.93
CA LEU A 102 -23.33 6.57 19.11
C LEU A 102 -24.61 5.72 19.05
N VAL A 103 -24.47 4.40 19.03
CA VAL A 103 -25.60 3.45 19.08
C VAL A 103 -26.26 3.48 20.47
N ASN A 104 -25.48 3.55 21.54
CA ASN A 104 -26.00 3.59 22.91
C ASN A 104 -26.65 4.94 23.28
N GLN A 105 -26.24 6.04 22.64
CA GLN A 105 -26.91 7.35 22.75
C GLN A 105 -28.26 7.37 22.00
N ARG A 106 -28.47 6.49 21.02
CA ARG A 106 -29.76 6.31 20.33
C ARG A 106 -30.64 5.31 21.09
N ALA A 107 -31.09 5.74 22.27
CA ALA A 107 -32.21 5.13 23.00
C ALA A 107 -33.49 5.06 22.12
N PRO A 108 -34.46 4.19 22.48
CA PRO A 108 -35.18 3.31 21.58
C PRO A 108 -35.96 4.08 20.52
N ILE A 109 -36.08 3.46 19.35
CA ILE A 109 -36.90 3.92 18.22
C ILE A 109 -38.37 3.99 18.68
N ARG A 110 -38.73 5.05 19.41
CA ARG A 110 -40.11 5.48 19.57
C ARG A 110 -40.47 6.15 18.26
N SER A 111 -41.24 5.42 17.46
CA SER A 111 -41.88 5.88 16.25
C SER A 111 -42.60 7.21 16.50
N ARG A 112 -41.93 8.32 16.19
CA ARG A 112 -42.58 9.63 16.09
C ARG A 112 -43.39 9.64 14.79
N ARG A 113 -44.58 9.05 14.83
CA ARG A 113 -45.61 9.38 13.83
C ARG A 113 -45.95 10.86 14.00
N LEU A 114 -46.13 11.56 12.88
CA LEU A 114 -46.62 12.93 12.90
C LEU A 114 -48.02 12.95 13.55
N PRO A 115 -48.36 13.95 14.37
CA PRO A 115 -49.62 14.00 15.12
C PRO A 115 -50.88 13.91 14.23
N ILE A 116 -50.77 14.22 12.94
CA ILE A 116 -51.83 14.02 11.94
C ILE A 116 -52.23 12.55 11.72
N PHE A 117 -51.41 11.59 12.17
CA PHE A 117 -51.68 10.16 12.03
C PHE A 117 -52.16 9.50 13.34
N GLU A 118 -52.52 10.28 14.36
CA GLU A 118 -53.12 9.74 15.59
C GLU A 118 -54.61 9.39 15.42
N GLU A 119 -55.31 9.92 14.41
CA GLU A 119 -56.78 9.77 14.28
C GLU A 119 -57.22 8.67 13.29
N ILE A 120 -56.31 7.85 12.75
CA ILE A 120 -56.66 6.75 11.84
C ILE A 120 -56.28 5.39 12.44
N SER A 121 -57.05 4.98 13.45
CA SER A 121 -57.28 3.57 13.78
C SER A 121 -58.65 3.47 14.46
N PRO A 122 -59.58 2.68 13.92
CA PRO A 122 -59.57 1.26 14.24
C PRO A 122 -59.82 0.37 13.00
N PHE A 123 -59.76 -0.95 13.20
CA PHE A 123 -59.96 -2.02 12.21
C PHE A 123 -58.71 -2.56 11.52
N ARG A 124 -57.77 -3.07 12.32
CA ARG A 124 -57.04 -4.28 11.92
C ARG A 124 -57.12 -5.30 13.04
N ASN A 125 -58.26 -5.97 13.12
CA ASN A 125 -58.42 -7.30 13.72
C ASN A 125 -59.77 -7.86 13.29
N GLN A 126 -59.87 -8.33 12.04
CA GLN A 126 -60.89 -9.28 11.60
C GLN A 126 -60.49 -9.84 10.24
N LEU A 127 -59.55 -10.77 10.26
CA LEU A 127 -59.53 -11.87 9.30
C LEU A 127 -59.39 -13.15 10.12
N ALA A 128 -60.54 -13.66 10.54
CA ALA A 128 -60.73 -15.04 10.90
C ALA A 128 -61.62 -15.67 9.81
N CYS A 129 -61.13 -16.81 9.30
CA CYS A 129 -61.73 -17.74 8.33
C CYS A 129 -61.73 -17.30 6.87
#